data_AF-A0A015YHA9-F1
#
_entry.id   AF-A0A015YHA9-F1
#
_cell.length_a   1.000
_cell.length_b   1.000
_cell.length_c   1.000
_cell.angle_alpha   90.00
_cell.angle_beta   90.00
_cell.angle_gamma   90.00
#
_symmetry.space_group_name_H-M   'P 1'
#
loop_
_entity.id
_entity.type
_entity.pdbx_description
1 polymer ?
#
loop_
_entity_poly.entity_id
_entity_poly.type
_entity_poly.pdbx_seq_one_letter_code
_entity_poly.pdbx_strand_id
1 'polypeptide(L)'
;LYDLSLKYPNITVIGADSDISTYDIMDNAEKVIVFGSTMGLESSYWGKPVILLSGSFYYYMNVCYIPKSKNELWTLIDDENLKPFADKQNTLVMGYYFLDRSFRPNIIHQTKLDYNPSYIKIFKWKIKLYPYLRVCNSKFIFKLIFNISIYLCSYISSCKYVIPKSENES
;
A
#
# COMPACT_ATOMS: atom_id res chain seq x y z
N LEU A 1 -10.36 -17.63 -4.96
CA LEU A 1 -9.36 -17.57 -3.87
C LEU A 1 -9.56 -18.74 -2.90
N TYR A 2 -10.78 -18.94 -2.40
CA TYR A 2 -11.09 -20.01 -1.44
C TYR A 2 -10.74 -21.44 -1.93
N ASP A 3 -10.81 -21.69 -3.24
CA ASP A 3 -10.45 -22.99 -3.83
C ASP A 3 -8.95 -23.31 -3.84
N LEU A 4 -8.08 -22.39 -3.41
CA LEU A 4 -6.63 -22.65 -3.32
C LEU A 4 -6.32 -23.79 -2.36
N SER A 5 -7.07 -23.89 -1.26
CA SER A 5 -6.95 -24.98 -0.28
C SER A 5 -7.25 -26.36 -0.87
N LEU A 6 -8.14 -26.43 -1.88
CA LEU A 6 -8.47 -27.67 -2.59
C LEU A 6 -7.36 -28.09 -3.56
N LYS A 7 -6.54 -27.14 -4.02
CA LYS A 7 -5.49 -27.38 -5.02
C LYS A 7 -4.12 -27.69 -4.40
N TYR A 8 -3.84 -27.16 -3.21
CA TYR A 8 -2.54 -27.26 -2.57
C TYR A 8 -2.68 -27.70 -1.11
N PRO A 9 -2.15 -28.87 -0.72
CA PRO A 9 -2.35 -29.44 0.61
C PRO A 9 -1.67 -28.62 1.73
N ASN A 10 -0.71 -27.78 1.38
CA ASN A 10 0.04 -26.90 2.29
C ASN A 10 -0.54 -25.49 2.39
N ILE A 11 -1.73 -25.24 1.83
CA ILE A 11 -2.39 -23.93 1.88
C ILE A 11 -3.71 -24.08 2.64
N THR A 12 -3.85 -23.31 3.70
CA THR A 12 -5.14 -23.11 4.39
C THR A 12 -5.64 -21.71 4.07
N VAL A 13 -6.91 -21.59 3.68
CA VAL A 13 -7.56 -20.29 3.43
C VAL A 13 -8.58 -20.05 4.53
N ILE A 14 -8.39 -18.98 5.29
CA ILE A 14 -9.33 -18.52 6.31
C ILE A 14 -10.14 -17.36 5.73
N GLY A 15 -11.46 -17.48 5.76
CA GLY A 15 -12.39 -16.47 5.24
C GLY A 15 -12.51 -15.26 6.16
N ALA A 16 -13.01 -14.16 5.59
CA ALA A 16 -13.27 -12.94 6.36
C ALA A 16 -14.48 -13.06 7.30
N ASP A 17 -15.35 -14.04 7.04
CA ASP A 17 -16.50 -14.46 7.84
C ASP A 17 -16.15 -15.48 8.93
N SER A 18 -14.89 -15.90 9.01
CA SER A 18 -14.39 -16.79 10.05
C SER A 18 -14.39 -16.11 11.42
N ASP A 19 -14.76 -16.85 12.47
CA ASP A 19 -14.67 -16.40 13.87
C ASP A 19 -13.22 -16.36 14.39
N ILE A 20 -12.23 -16.81 13.58
CA ILE A 20 -10.81 -16.80 13.95
C ILE A 20 -10.26 -15.38 13.89
N SER A 21 -9.68 -14.92 15.01
CA SER A 21 -9.02 -13.62 15.07
C SER A 21 -7.72 -13.62 14.26
N THR A 22 -7.44 -12.53 13.55
CA THR A 22 -6.15 -12.37 12.86
C THR A 22 -4.97 -12.37 13.84
N TYR A 23 -5.19 -11.94 15.08
CA TYR A 23 -4.17 -11.99 16.13
C TYR A 23 -3.83 -13.42 16.56
N ASP A 24 -4.81 -14.33 16.61
CA ASP A 24 -4.54 -15.75 16.92
C ASP A 24 -3.64 -16.38 15.85
N ILE A 25 -3.89 -16.02 14.58
CA ILE A 25 -3.06 -16.45 13.45
C ILE A 25 -1.64 -15.86 13.58
N MET A 26 -1.52 -14.57 13.89
CA MET A 26 -0.23 -13.90 14.08
C MET A 26 0.59 -14.55 15.20
N ASP A 27 -0.02 -14.82 16.35
CA ASP A 27 0.68 -15.40 17.50
C ASP A 27 1.28 -16.78 17.16
N ASN A 28 0.58 -17.57 16.36
CA ASN A 28 1.03 -18.89 15.90
C ASN A 28 1.92 -18.85 14.64
N ALA A 29 1.99 -17.73 13.92
CA ALA A 29 2.80 -17.61 12.72
C ALA A 29 4.29 -17.49 13.05
N GLU A 30 5.13 -18.20 12.31
CA GLU A 30 6.60 -18.05 12.35
C GLU A 30 7.04 -16.75 11.64
N LYS A 31 6.46 -16.50 10.47
CA LYS A 31 6.71 -15.32 9.63
C LYS A 31 5.39 -14.79 9.07
N VAL A 32 5.35 -13.48 8.82
CA VAL A 32 4.15 -12.81 8.27
C VAL A 32 4.50 -12.18 6.94
N ILE A 33 3.74 -12.50 5.89
CA ILE A 33 3.89 -11.91 4.56
C ILE A 33 2.65 -11.07 4.24
N VAL A 34 2.84 -9.81 3.86
CA VAL A 34 1.75 -8.85 3.65
C VAL A 34 1.97 -7.98 2.41
N PHE A 35 0.89 -7.41 1.87
CA PHE A 35 0.96 -6.44 0.78
C PHE A 35 0.66 -5.00 1.27
N GLY A 36 -0.36 -4.80 2.10
CA GLY A 36 -0.73 -3.46 2.57
C GLY A 36 -1.60 -3.38 3.81
N SER A 37 -1.86 -4.51 4.47
CA SER A 37 -2.65 -4.54 5.70
C SER A 37 -1.89 -3.84 6.84
N THR A 38 -2.63 -3.25 7.78
CA THR A 38 -2.09 -2.77 9.06
C THR A 38 -1.48 -3.92 9.86
N MET A 39 -1.95 -5.15 9.63
CA MET A 39 -1.41 -6.36 10.24
C MET A 39 0.10 -6.51 10.06
N GLY A 40 0.70 -6.00 8.98
CA GLY A 40 2.16 -6.03 8.84
C GLY A 40 2.88 -5.16 9.87
N LEU A 41 2.34 -3.98 10.16
CA LEU A 41 2.85 -3.07 11.19
C LEU A 41 2.63 -3.65 12.59
N GLU A 42 1.45 -4.20 12.83
CA GLU A 42 1.06 -4.79 14.11
C GLU A 42 1.89 -6.04 14.43
N SER A 43 2.07 -6.94 13.47
CA SER A 43 2.96 -8.11 13.59
C SER A 43 4.41 -7.72 13.85
N SER A 44 4.89 -6.66 13.21
CA SER A 44 6.23 -6.13 13.47
C SER A 44 6.36 -5.62 14.90
N TYR A 45 5.37 -4.89 15.40
CA TYR A 45 5.31 -4.45 16.80
C TYR A 45 5.29 -5.64 17.78
N TRP A 46 4.56 -6.70 17.44
CA TRP A 46 4.51 -7.97 18.20
C TRP A 46 5.81 -8.77 18.17
N GLY A 47 6.81 -8.33 17.40
CA GLY A 47 8.10 -8.99 17.30
C GLY A 47 8.06 -10.21 16.39
N LYS A 48 7.19 -10.23 15.37
CA LYS A 48 7.25 -11.22 14.29
C LYS A 48 8.14 -10.73 13.15
N PRO A 49 8.88 -11.61 12.47
CA PRO A 49 9.50 -11.29 11.19
C PRO A 49 8.41 -11.02 10.14
N VAL A 50 8.44 -9.83 9.52
CA VAL A 50 7.42 -9.41 8.54
C VAL A 50 8.06 -9.09 7.21
N ILE A 51 7.54 -9.67 6.13
CA ILE A 51 7.95 -9.43 4.74
C ILE A 51 6.84 -8.65 4.03
N LEU A 52 7.16 -7.46 3.55
CA LEU A 52 6.23 -6.55 2.87
C LEU A 52 6.47 -6.57 1.35
N LEU A 53 5.45 -6.96 0.60
CA LEU A 53 5.51 -7.15 -0.87
C LEU A 53 4.86 -6.04 -1.69
N SER A 54 4.36 -4.98 -1.05
CA SER A 54 3.77 -3.82 -1.77
C SER A 54 3.99 -2.51 -1.02
N GLY A 55 3.76 -1.40 -1.71
CA GLY A 55 3.94 -0.03 -1.20
C GLY A 55 2.87 0.35 -0.19
N SER A 56 3.00 -0.15 1.05
CA SER A 56 2.15 0.24 2.17
C SER A 56 2.50 1.65 2.69
N PHE A 57 1.62 2.24 3.49
CA PHE A 57 1.86 3.54 4.10
C PHE A 57 3.03 3.55 5.12
N TYR A 58 3.51 2.38 5.55
CA TYR A 58 4.67 2.20 6.44
C TYR A 58 5.92 1.69 5.70
N TYR A 59 5.91 1.68 4.37
CA TYR A 59 6.97 1.12 3.53
C TYR A 59 8.36 1.72 3.83
N TYR A 60 8.45 3.02 4.09
CA TYR A 60 9.73 3.69 4.36
C TYR A 60 10.09 3.79 5.85
N MET A 61 9.41 3.03 6.69
CA MET A 61 9.53 3.19 8.15
C MET A 61 10.50 2.21 8.80
N ASN A 62 11.16 1.36 8.01
CA ASN A 62 12.13 0.41 8.53
C ASN A 62 11.52 -0.47 9.63
N VAL A 63 10.34 -1.03 9.35
CA VAL A 63 9.58 -1.90 10.27
C VAL A 63 9.36 -3.32 9.70
N CYS A 64 9.62 -3.52 8.41
CA CYS A 64 9.44 -4.80 7.73
C CYS A 64 10.62 -5.05 6.80
N TYR A 65 10.87 -6.31 6.47
CA TYR A 65 11.72 -6.70 5.36
C TYR A 65 11.04 -6.38 4.03
N ILE A 66 11.78 -5.76 3.11
CA ILE A 66 11.26 -5.36 1.80
C ILE A 66 12.18 -5.95 0.74
N PRO A 67 11.86 -7.14 0.19
CA PRO A 67 12.68 -7.79 -0.80
C PRO A 67 12.67 -6.97 -2.10
N LYS A 68 13.84 -6.77 -2.70
CA LYS A 68 14.04 -6.06 -3.98
C LYS A 68 14.02 -7.01 -5.17
N SER A 69 14.03 -8.31 -4.92
CA SER A 69 14.01 -9.34 -5.95
C SER A 69 13.31 -10.61 -5.48
N LYS A 70 12.93 -11.47 -6.44
CA LYS A 70 12.36 -12.79 -6.15
C LYS A 70 13.32 -13.66 -5.35
N ASN A 71 14.64 -13.60 -5.63
CA ASN A 71 15.64 -14.38 -4.90
C ASN A 71 15.72 -13.94 -3.43
N GLU A 72 15.74 -12.62 -3.19
CA GLU A 72 15.74 -12.09 -1.83
C GLU A 72 14.48 -12.47 -1.06
N LEU A 73 13.32 -12.49 -1.71
CA LEU A 73 12.09 -13.00 -1.10
C LEU A 73 12.24 -14.45 -0.64
N TRP A 74 12.73 -15.35 -1.50
CA TRP A 74 12.94 -16.75 -1.12
C TRP A 74 13.96 -16.89 0.00
N THR A 75 15.07 -16.15 -0.06
CA THR A 75 16.05 -16.11 1.03
C THR A 75 15.43 -15.74 2.38
N LEU A 76 14.51 -14.77 2.40
CA LEU A 76 13.82 -14.38 3.64
C LEU A 76 12.80 -15.42 4.12
N ILE A 77 12.12 -16.10 3.19
CA ILE A 77 11.15 -17.15 3.52
C ILE A 77 11.86 -18.36 4.12
N ASP A 78 12.96 -18.78 3.50
CA ASP A 78 13.71 -19.99 3.83
C ASP A 78 14.61 -19.83 5.07
N ASP A 79 14.85 -18.60 5.54
CA ASP A 79 15.61 -18.34 6.76
C ASP A 79 14.79 -18.70 8.01
N GLU A 80 14.99 -19.89 8.56
CA GLU A 80 14.37 -20.38 9.81
C GLU A 80 14.66 -19.48 11.03
N ASN A 81 15.75 -18.71 11.00
CA ASN A 81 16.18 -17.86 12.11
C ASN A 81 16.01 -16.37 11.79
N LEU A 82 15.16 -16.04 10.82
CA LEU A 82 14.89 -14.67 10.44
C LEU A 82 14.45 -13.88 11.68
N LYS A 83 15.27 -12.91 12.08
CA LYS A 83 15.00 -12.16 13.29
C LYS A 83 13.82 -11.20 13.08
N PRO A 84 13.07 -10.85 14.13
CA PRO A 84 12.14 -9.75 14.07
C PRO A 84 12.87 -8.46 13.70
N PHE A 85 12.19 -7.57 13.01
CA PHE A 85 12.76 -6.26 12.70
C PHE A 85 12.98 -5.48 14.02
N ALA A 86 14.14 -4.84 14.18
CA ALA A 86 14.59 -4.35 15.48
C ALA A 86 13.87 -3.07 15.98
N ASP A 87 13.20 -2.33 15.10
CA ASP A 87 12.73 -0.98 15.39
C ASP A 87 11.26 -0.92 15.84
N LYS A 88 11.04 -1.32 17.10
CA LYS A 88 9.73 -1.14 17.77
C LYS A 88 9.34 0.33 17.95
N GLN A 89 10.30 1.24 17.91
CA GLN A 89 10.01 2.66 18.07
C GLN A 89 9.24 3.19 16.84
N ASN A 90 9.64 2.80 15.63
CA ASN A 90 8.95 3.22 14.41
C ASN A 90 7.55 2.61 14.28
N THR A 91 7.32 1.41 14.81
CA THR A 91 5.96 0.85 14.86
C THR A 91 5.07 1.63 15.82
N LEU A 92 5.60 2.03 16.99
CA LEU A 92 4.91 2.91 17.94
C LEU A 92 4.63 4.30 17.38
N VAL A 93 5.56 4.89 16.64
CA VAL A 93 5.37 6.18 15.94
C VAL A 93 4.15 6.13 15.03
N MET A 94 3.93 4.99 14.35
CA MET A 94 2.72 4.81 13.54
C MET A 94 1.48 4.54 14.36
N GLY A 95 1.58 3.74 15.42
CA GLY A 95 0.48 3.57 16.37
C GLY A 95 0.00 4.93 16.89
N TYR A 96 0.92 5.81 17.27
CA TYR A 96 0.60 7.18 17.70
C TYR A 96 -0.01 8.02 16.57
N TYR A 97 0.48 7.92 15.33
CA TYR A 97 -0.16 8.56 14.17
C TYR A 97 -1.60 8.06 13.92
N PHE A 98 -1.91 6.80 14.23
CA PHE A 98 -3.28 6.28 14.15
C PHE A 98 -4.21 6.86 15.21
N LEU A 99 -3.67 7.14 16.41
CA LEU A 99 -4.40 7.78 17.51
C LEU A 99 -4.57 9.29 17.28
N ASP A 100 -3.53 9.95 16.80
CA ASP A 100 -3.49 11.39 16.53
C ASP A 100 -3.05 11.67 15.09
N ARG A 101 -4.02 11.94 14.23
CA ARG A 101 -3.79 12.28 12.81
C ARG A 101 -3.14 13.64 12.61
N SER A 102 -3.10 14.50 13.64
CA SER A 102 -2.43 15.80 13.59
C SER A 102 -0.92 15.66 13.73
N PHE A 103 -0.46 14.59 14.41
CA PHE A 103 0.93 14.24 14.50
C PHE A 103 1.49 13.88 13.12
N ARG A 104 2.60 14.51 12.75
CA ARG A 104 3.31 14.23 11.49
C ARG A 104 4.71 13.75 11.82
N PRO A 105 4.97 12.44 11.82
CA PRO A 105 6.30 11.96 12.11
C PRO A 105 7.27 12.38 11.01
N ASN A 106 8.43 12.91 11.42
CA ASN A 106 9.53 13.29 10.53
C ASN A 106 10.00 12.13 9.61
N ILE A 107 9.74 10.88 10.01
CA ILE A 107 10.04 9.68 9.21
C ILE A 107 9.19 9.62 7.93
N ILE A 108 7.93 10.08 7.95
CA ILE A 108 7.09 10.17 6.75
C ILE A 108 7.60 11.27 5.79
N HIS A 109 8.34 12.25 6.30
CA HIS A 109 8.94 13.33 5.51
C HIS A 109 10.22 12.94 4.76
N GLN A 110 10.68 11.68 4.82
CA GLN A 110 11.86 11.24 4.05
C GLN A 110 11.61 11.10 2.55
N THR A 111 10.36 11.17 2.09
CA THR A 111 10.11 11.33 0.66
C THR A 111 10.64 12.71 0.26
N LYS A 112 11.71 12.77 -0.54
CA LYS A 112 12.17 13.98 -1.26
C LYS A 112 11.14 14.47 -2.30
N LEU A 113 9.85 14.20 -2.07
CA LEU A 113 8.75 14.59 -2.93
C LEU A 113 8.20 15.90 -2.38
N ASP A 114 8.41 16.96 -3.13
CA ASP A 114 7.74 18.23 -2.86
C ASP A 114 6.27 18.09 -3.25
N TYR A 115 5.40 18.09 -2.24
CA TYR A 115 3.95 18.03 -2.42
C TYR A 115 3.32 19.40 -2.68
N ASN A 116 4.09 20.49 -2.53
CA ASN A 116 3.57 21.82 -2.73
C ASN A 116 3.24 22.04 -4.20
N PRO A 117 1.97 22.37 -4.52
CA PRO A 117 1.60 22.59 -5.91
C PRO A 117 2.28 23.85 -6.43
N SER A 118 2.90 23.71 -7.59
CA SER A 118 3.33 24.84 -8.43
C SER A 118 2.18 25.29 -9.34
N TYR A 119 2.14 26.56 -9.70
CA TYR A 119 1.12 27.11 -10.58
C TYR A 119 1.76 27.70 -11.83
N ILE A 120 1.20 27.38 -13.00
CA ILE A 120 1.54 28.06 -14.25
C ILE A 120 0.32 28.88 -14.67
N LYS A 121 0.55 30.15 -14.99
CA LYS A 121 -0.47 31.05 -15.52
C LYS A 121 -0.34 31.08 -17.04
N ILE A 122 -1.39 30.64 -17.74
CA ILE A 122 -1.49 30.71 -19.21
C ILE A 122 -2.73 31.54 -19.51
N PHE A 123 -2.55 32.77 -20.01
CA PHE A 123 -3.62 33.76 -20.16
C PHE A 123 -4.43 33.95 -18.86
N LYS A 124 -5.75 33.70 -18.91
CA LYS A 124 -6.67 33.77 -17.77
C LYS A 124 -6.71 32.49 -16.94
N TRP A 125 -6.01 31.43 -17.37
CA TRP A 125 -6.03 30.12 -16.75
C TRP A 125 -4.91 29.97 -15.73
N LYS A 126 -5.25 29.51 -14.52
CA LYS A 126 -4.28 29.14 -13.48
C LYS A 126 -4.26 27.63 -13.36
N ILE A 127 -3.21 27.00 -13.88
CA ILE A 127 -3.08 25.54 -13.93
C ILE A 127 -2.26 25.08 -12.72
N LYS A 128 -2.86 24.19 -11.91
CA LYS A 128 -2.20 23.55 -10.76
C LYS A 128 -1.36 22.36 -11.24
N LEU A 129 -0.09 22.32 -10.85
CA LEU A 129 0.88 21.29 -11.22
C LEU A 129 1.60 20.76 -9.97
N TYR A 130 1.69 19.44 -9.85
CA TYR A 130 2.38 18.79 -8.74
C TYR A 130 3.83 18.44 -9.12
N PRO A 131 4.84 18.78 -8.29
CA PRO A 131 6.24 18.58 -8.61
C PRO A 131 6.65 17.13 -8.90
N TYR A 132 5.95 16.17 -8.30
CA TYR A 132 6.20 14.73 -8.45
C TYR A 132 5.51 14.10 -9.67
N LEU A 133 4.62 14.81 -10.36
CA LEU A 133 3.95 14.32 -11.57
C LEU A 133 4.63 14.92 -12.81
N ARG A 134 5.51 14.15 -13.46
CA ARG A 134 6.27 14.57 -14.64
C ARG A 134 6.30 13.48 -15.70
N VAL A 135 6.28 13.88 -16.97
CA VAL A 135 6.60 13.05 -18.14
C VAL A 135 7.73 13.74 -18.88
N CYS A 136 8.79 13.01 -19.21
CA CYS A 136 10.01 13.56 -19.82
C CYS A 136 10.53 14.80 -19.06
N ASN A 137 10.56 14.74 -17.72
CA ASN A 137 10.90 15.85 -16.83
C ASN A 137 10.00 17.10 -16.89
N SER A 138 8.90 17.09 -17.63
CA SER A 138 7.96 18.20 -17.73
C SER A 138 6.65 17.96 -16.97
N LYS A 139 6.30 18.90 -16.09
CA LYS A 139 5.01 18.91 -15.36
C LYS A 139 3.83 19.27 -16.27
N PHE A 140 4.09 20.13 -17.25
CA PHE A 140 3.08 20.63 -18.19
C PHE A 140 2.65 19.54 -19.17
N ILE A 141 3.61 18.79 -19.74
CA ILE A 141 3.32 17.68 -20.65
C ILE A 141 2.49 16.61 -19.95
N PHE A 142 2.86 16.22 -18.73
CA PHE A 142 2.04 15.29 -17.93
C PHE A 142 0.60 15.79 -17.80
N LYS A 143 0.41 17.08 -17.45
CA LYS A 143 -0.93 17.65 -17.27
C LYS A 143 -1.74 17.68 -18.56
N LEU A 144 -1.10 17.95 -19.70
CA LEU A 144 -1.73 17.92 -21.01
C LEU A 144 -2.19 16.50 -21.36
N ILE A 145 -1.28 15.51 -21.25
CA ILE A 145 -1.58 14.09 -21.50
C ILE A 145 -2.73 13.62 -20.60
N PHE A 146 -2.66 13.93 -19.31
CA PHE A 146 -3.67 13.54 -18.32
C PHE A 146 -5.05 14.14 -18.62
N ASN A 147 -5.11 15.42 -19.01
CA ASN A 147 -6.38 16.04 -19.39
C ASN A 147 -6.93 15.45 -20.71
N ILE A 148 -6.07 15.18 -21.69
CA ILE A 148 -6.46 14.51 -22.94
C ILE A 148 -6.98 13.10 -22.65
N SER A 149 -6.31 12.34 -21.79
CA SER A 149 -6.75 10.99 -21.42
C SER A 149 -8.09 11.01 -20.72
N ILE A 150 -8.34 11.95 -19.80
CA ILE A 150 -9.67 12.13 -19.18
C ILE A 150 -10.72 12.46 -20.24
N TYR A 151 -10.42 13.38 -21.16
CA TYR A 151 -11.35 13.74 -22.23
C TYR A 151 -11.67 12.55 -23.14
N LEU A 152 -10.65 11.80 -23.58
CA LEU A 152 -10.82 10.58 -24.38
C LEU A 152 -11.59 9.50 -23.62
N CYS A 153 -11.27 9.26 -22.34
CA CYS A 153 -12.03 8.36 -21.49
C CYS A 153 -13.49 8.80 -21.39
N SER A 154 -13.78 10.09 -21.18
CA SER A 154 -15.15 10.59 -21.10
C SER A 154 -15.90 10.42 -22.43
N TYR A 155 -15.22 10.62 -23.57
CA TYR A 155 -15.78 10.40 -24.90
C TYR A 155 -16.07 8.91 -25.14
N ILE A 156 -15.14 8.02 -24.79
CA ILE A 156 -15.30 6.57 -24.93
C ILE A 156 -16.36 6.04 -23.95
N SER A 157 -16.39 6.51 -22.70
CA SER A 157 -17.36 6.09 -21.67
C SER A 157 -18.75 6.70 -21.84
N SER A 158 -18.92 7.75 -22.66
CA SER A 158 -20.24 8.14 -23.16
C SER A 158 -20.91 7.03 -23.96
N CYS A 159 -20.12 6.05 -24.45
CA CYS A 159 -20.58 4.71 -24.76
C CYS A 159 -20.45 3.81 -23.51
N LYS A 160 -21.56 3.66 -22.77
CA LYS A 160 -21.82 2.59 -21.79
C LYS A 160 -20.93 2.58 -20.53
N TYR A 161 -21.25 3.45 -19.57
CA TYR A 161 -21.09 3.11 -18.15
C TYR A 161 -22.46 3.17 -17.48
N VAL A 162 -23.14 2.02 -17.42
CA VAL A 162 -24.32 1.82 -16.56
C VAL A 162 -23.81 1.06 -15.35
N ILE A 163 -23.89 1.67 -14.17
CA ILE A 163 -23.66 0.96 -12.91
C ILE A 163 -24.75 -0.13 -12.84
N PRO A 164 -24.42 -1.43 -12.78
CA PRO A 164 -25.44 -2.45 -12.59
C PRO A 164 -26.15 -2.13 -11.28
N LYS A 165 -27.47 -1.90 -11.36
CA LYS A 165 -28.30 -1.83 -10.15
C LYS A 165 -28.11 -3.16 -9.43
N SER A 166 -27.83 -3.10 -8.13
CA SER A 166 -27.74 -4.30 -7.30
C SER A 166 -29.04 -5.09 -7.43
N GLU A 167 -28.97 -6.27 -8.04
CA GLU A 167 -29.96 -7.31 -7.84
C GLU A 167 -29.88 -7.69 -6.36
N ASN A 168 -30.81 -7.17 -5.56
CA ASN A 168 -31.35 -7.71 -4.31
C ASN A 168 -32.20 -6.64 -3.60
N GLU A 169 -33.37 -6.37 -4.16
CA GLU A 169 -34.54 -5.91 -3.39
C GLU A 169 -35.76 -6.69 -3.90
N SER A 170 -35.88 -7.94 -3.44
CA SER A 170 -37.13 -8.71 -3.40
C SER A 170 -37.00 -9.82 -2.37
#